data_AF-A0AAW3HDG0-F1
#
_entry.id   AF-A0AAW3HDG0-F1
#
_cell.length_a   1.000
_cell.length_b   1.000
_cell.length_c   1.000
_cell.angle_alpha   90.00
_cell.angle_beta   90.00
_cell.angle_gamma   90.00
#
_symmetry.space_group_name_H-M   'P 1'
#
loop_
_entity.id
_entity.type
_entity.pdbx_description
1 polymer ?
#
loop_
_entity_poly.entity_id
_entity_poly.type
_entity_poly.pdbx_seq_one_letter_code
_entity_poly.pdbx_strand_id
1 'polypeptide(L)' 'MKKFIIYFIAYLLLLMSAMVFFTACGYYLLIFDWQQGGLRAMLHGLLLVGCIALAMCIYATGEKIKKCC' A
#
# COMPACT_ATOMS: atom_id res chain seq x y z
N MET A 1 12.16 17.08 20.49
CA MET A 1 11.49 15.76 20.55
C MET A 1 10.21 15.67 19.70
N LYS A 2 9.24 16.59 19.81
CA LYS A 2 8.00 16.54 19.00
C LYS A 2 8.22 16.38 17.48
N LYS A 3 9.10 17.19 16.87
CA LYS A 3 9.43 17.05 15.43
C LYS A 3 9.99 15.66 15.10
N PHE A 4 10.94 15.16 15.89
CA PHE A 4 11.53 13.83 15.67
C PHE A 4 10.46 12.72 15.64
N ILE A 5 9.51 12.75 16.58
CA ILE A 5 8.41 11.77 16.62
C ILE A 5 7.52 11.87 15.38
N ILE A 6 7.22 13.09 14.91
CA ILE A 6 6.39 13.30 13.71
C ILE A 6 7.10 12.78 12.45
N TYR A 7 8.40 13.08 12.30
CA TYR A 7 9.19 12.53 11.20
C TYR A 7 9.28 11.01 11.26
N PHE A 8 9.47 10.44 12.46
CA PHE A 8 9.49 8.99 12.66
C PHE A 8 8.16 8.34 12.23
N ILE A 9 7.01 8.91 12.64
CA ILE A 9 5.68 8.44 12.22
C ILE A 9 5.50 8.56 10.71
N ALA A 10 5.94 9.66 10.10
CA ALA A 10 5.86 9.85 8.65
C ALA A 10 6.68 8.79 7.89
N TYR A 11 7.90 8.48 8.35
CA TYR A 11 8.72 7.43 7.75
C TYR A 11 8.15 6.03 7.97
N LEU A 12 7.53 5.76 9.12
CA LEU A 12 6.81 4.49 9.34
C LEU A 12 5.62 4.33 8.39
N LEU A 13 4.85 5.39 8.14
CA LEU A 13 3.77 5.37 7.16
C LEU A 13 4.29 5.10 5.74
N LEU A 14 5.40 5.74 5.35
CA LEU A 14 6.04 5.48 4.06
C LEU A 14 6.53 4.04 3.92
N LEU A 15 7.14 3.49 4.98
CA LEU A 15 7.57 2.09 5.02
C LEU A 15 6.37 1.15 4.89
N MET A 16 5.29 1.39 5.63
CA MET A 16 4.06 0.59 5.54
C MET A 16 3.45 0.64 4.14
N SER A 17 3.40 1.82 3.51
CA SER A 17 2.95 1.97 2.13
C SER A 17 3.78 1.12 1.17
N ALA A 18 5.10 1.21 1.26
CA ALA A 18 6.01 0.41 0.43
C ALA A 18 5.79 -1.09 0.65
N MET A 19 5.66 -1.54 1.90
CA MET A 19 5.38 -2.94 2.22
C MET A 19 4.06 -3.42 1.60
N VAL A 20 2.97 -2.65 1.71
CA VAL A 20 1.67 -3.00 1.11
C VAL A 20 1.79 -3.06 -0.42
N PHE A 21 2.49 -2.11 -1.04
CA PHE A 21 2.69 -2.08 -2.47
C PHE A 21 3.49 -3.30 -2.97
N PHE A 22 4.64 -3.59 -2.36
CA PHE A 22 5.45 -4.75 -2.73
C PHE A 22 4.72 -6.07 -2.47
N THR A 23 3.92 -6.16 -1.40
CA THR A 23 3.10 -7.35 -1.13
C THR A 23 2.02 -7.52 -2.20
N ALA A 24 1.36 -6.44 -2.62
CA ALA A 24 0.38 -6.47 -3.69
C ALA A 24 1.02 -6.88 -5.03
N CYS A 25 2.16 -6.32 -5.39
CA CYS A 25 2.91 -6.71 -6.58
C CYS A 25 3.37 -8.18 -6.52
N GLY A 26 3.92 -8.62 -5.39
CA GLY A 26 4.32 -10.01 -5.19
C GLY A 26 3.14 -10.97 -5.28
N TYR A 27 1.99 -10.60 -4.69
CA TYR A 27 0.75 -11.37 -4.81
C TYR A 27 0.31 -11.51 -6.28
N TYR A 28 0.33 -10.41 -7.04
CA TYR A 28 -0.02 -10.43 -8.46
C TYR A 28 0.94 -11.29 -9.30
N LEU A 29 2.25 -11.21 -9.04
CA LEU A 29 3.26 -11.92 -9.83
C LEU A 29 3.39 -13.39 -9.49
N LEU A 30 3.22 -13.77 -8.21
CA LEU A 30 3.55 -15.12 -7.72
C LEU A 30 2.32 -15.99 -7.45
N ILE A 31 1.17 -15.38 -7.15
CA ILE A 31 0.00 -16.12 -6.62
C ILE A 31 -1.26 -15.89 -7.46
N PHE A 32 -1.41 -14.70 -8.05
CA PHE A 32 -2.59 -14.37 -8.82
C PHE A 32 -2.67 -15.22 -10.09
N ASP A 33 -3.81 -15.88 -10.26
CA ASP A 33 -4.06 -16.76 -11.39
C ASP A 33 -5.35 -16.34 -12.09
N TRP A 34 -5.19 -16.00 -13.37
CA TRP A 34 -6.27 -15.58 -14.27
C TRP A 34 -7.13 -16.76 -14.74
N GLN A 35 -6.64 -18.00 -14.61
CA GLN A 35 -7.36 -19.21 -15.01
C GLN A 35 -8.40 -19.63 -13.95
N GLN A 36 -8.40 -19.00 -12.78
CA GLN A 36 -9.44 -19.20 -11.77
C GLN A 36 -10.79 -18.66 -12.30
N GLY A 37 -11.90 -19.31 -11.94
CA GLY A 37 -13.24 -18.93 -12.43
C GLY A 37 -13.52 -17.43 -12.32
N GLY A 38 -14.16 -16.84 -13.34
CA GLY A 38 -14.16 -15.38 -13.58
C GLY A 38 -14.59 -14.51 -12.39
N LEU A 39 -15.54 -14.95 -11.56
CA LEU A 39 -15.95 -14.23 -10.35
C LEU A 39 -14.80 -14.13 -9.33
N ARG A 40 -14.02 -15.21 -9.15
CA ARG A 40 -12.89 -15.25 -8.24
C ARG A 40 -11.78 -14.33 -8.73
N ALA A 41 -11.40 -14.43 -10.01
CA ALA A 41 -10.41 -13.53 -10.60
C ALA A 41 -10.81 -12.05 -10.45
N MET A 42 -12.10 -11.72 -10.63
CA MET A 42 -12.62 -10.37 -10.44
C MET A 42 -12.50 -9.88 -8.99
N LEU A 43 -12.86 -10.70 -8.00
CA LEU A 43 -12.74 -10.34 -6.58
C LEU A 43 -11.28 -10.11 -6.17
N HIS A 44 -10.38 -11.00 -6.59
CA HIS A 44 -8.95 -10.85 -6.32
C HIS A 44 -8.36 -9.63 -7.02
N GLY A 45 -8.81 -9.32 -8.25
CA GLY A 45 -8.41 -8.12 -8.98
C GLY A 45 -8.88 -6.84 -8.28
N LEU A 46 -10.13 -6.80 -7.82
CA LEU A 46 -10.66 -5.68 -7.05
C LEU A 46 -9.88 -5.47 -5.73
N LEU A 47 -9.59 -6.56 -5.03
CA LEU A 47 -8.79 -6.53 -3.80
C LEU A 47 -7.39 -5.98 -4.05
N LEU A 48 -6.73 -6.42 -5.13
CA LEU A 48 -5.41 -5.94 -5.53
C LEU A 48 -5.40 -4.44 -5.82
N VAL A 49 -6.36 -3.97 -6.63
CA VAL A 49 -6.51 -2.53 -6.93
C VAL A 49 -6.78 -1.74 -5.66
N GLY A 50 -7.61 -2.27 -4.76
CA GLY A 50 -7.87 -1.69 -3.45
C GLY A 50 -6.61 -1.57 -2.59
N CYS A 51 -5.77 -2.60 -2.53
CA CYS A 51 -4.50 -2.58 -1.81
C CYS A 51 -3.52 -1.56 -2.38
N ILE A 52 -3.42 -1.44 -3.70
CA ILE A 52 -2.56 -0.44 -4.36
C ILE A 52 -3.07 0.97 -4.07
N ALA A 53 -4.39 1.20 -4.17
CA ALA A 53 -5.00 2.48 -3.80
C ALA A 53 -4.75 2.84 -2.34
N LEU A 54 -4.89 1.87 -1.43
CA LEU A 54 -4.59 2.05 -0.01
C LEU A 54 -3.12 2.41 0.22
N ALA A 55 -2.19 1.73 -0.46
CA ALA A 55 -0.77 2.05 -0.39
C ALA A 55 -0.49 3.50 -0.83
N MET A 56 -1.10 3.96 -1.92
CA MET A 56 -1.00 5.34 -2.39
C MET A 56 -1.54 6.36 -1.37
N CYS A 57 -2.69 6.06 -0.75
CA CYS A 57 -3.28 6.93 0.29
C CYS A 57 -2.39 7.05 1.53
N ILE A 58 -1.81 5.93 1.98
CA ILE A 58 -0.86 5.91 3.11
C ILE A 58 0.39 6.72 2.76
N TYR A 59 0.94 6.53 1.56
CA TYR A 59 2.09 7.30 1.07
C TYR A 59 1.82 8.80 1.06
N ALA A 60 0.70 9.21 0.45
CA ALA A 60 0.30 10.61 0.38
C ALA A 60 0.14 11.23 1.77
N THR A 61 -0.41 10.47 2.72
CA THR A 61 -0.56 10.89 4.11
C THR A 61 0.80 11.06 4.79
N GLY A 62 1.71 10.09 4.65
CA GLY A 62 3.07 10.16 5.19
C GLY A 62 3.86 11.36 4.64
N GLU A 63 3.82 11.57 3.33
CA GLU A 63 4.44 12.73 2.67
C GLU A 63 3.83 14.07 3.13
N LYS A 64 2.50 14.13 3.29
CA LYS A 64 1.83 15.34 3.79
C LYS A 64 2.25 15.67 5.23
N ILE A 65 2.33 14.67 6.10
CA ILE A 65 2.76 14.84 7.50
C ILE A 65 4.20 15.35 7.56
N LYS A 66 5.10 14.79 6.72
CA LYS A 66 6.48 15.22 6.61
C LYS A 66 6.60 16.68 6.15
N LYS A 67 5.76 17.12 5.20
CA LYS A 67 5.75 18.50 4.69
C LYS A 67 5.13 19.52 5.65
N CYS A 68 4.20 19.11 6.51
CA CYS A 68 3.57 19.99 7.50
C CYS A 68 4.42 20.23 8.76
N CYS A 69 5.56 19.55 8.94
CA CYS A 69 6.35 19.56 10.18
C CYS A 69 7.76 20.15 10.03
#